data_AF-A0A0V0QAM0-F1
#
_entry.id   AF-A0A0V0QAM0-F1
#
_cell.length_a   1.000
_cell.length_b   1.000
_cell.length_c   1.000
_cell.angle_alpha   90.00
_cell.angle_beta   90.00
_cell.angle_gamma   90.00
#
_symmetry.space_group_name_H-M   'P 1'
#
loop_
_entity.id
_entity.type
_entity.pdbx_description
1 polymer ?
#
loop_
_entity_poly.entity_id
_entity_poly.type
_entity_poly.pdbx_seq_one_letter_code
_entity_poly.pdbx_strand_id
1 'polypeptide(L)'
;MIKQILLIALIIAVAYSTSCTSDSDCDDNFACKSNQCEDTCDEKTHSGCIEGYYCDSTFFCYECFEDEHCPENYACNNNYECNTSCIKDSNANECSGYSVCNDKNECVDCIDDYDCQGSTICKDQECVEPGSGSILNASFILIIGFIAYLL
;
A
#
# COMPACT_ATOMS: atom_id res chain seq x y z
N MET A 1 -40.00 -17.83 -19.24
CA MET A 1 -39.31 -16.54 -19.00
C MET A 1 -37.84 -16.72 -18.66
N ILE A 2 -37.45 -17.76 -17.89
CA ILE A 2 -36.03 -18.11 -17.61
C ILE A 2 -35.16 -18.35 -18.86
N LYS A 3 -35.70 -18.94 -19.94
CA LYS A 3 -34.94 -19.17 -21.19
C LYS A 3 -34.48 -17.89 -21.90
N GLN A 4 -35.24 -16.79 -21.78
CA GLN A 4 -34.85 -15.51 -22.38
C GLN A 4 -33.76 -14.80 -21.56
N ILE A 5 -33.80 -14.95 -20.23
CA ILE A 5 -32.78 -14.39 -19.33
C ILE A 5 -31.42 -15.09 -19.54
N LEU A 6 -31.43 -16.41 -19.71
CA LEU A 6 -30.21 -17.18 -20.02
C LEU A 6 -29.62 -16.83 -21.40
N LEU A 7 -30.47 -16.59 -22.40
CA LEU A 7 -30.02 -16.19 -23.74
C LEU A 7 -29.42 -14.78 -23.73
N ILE A 8 -30.04 -13.84 -22.99
CA ILE A 8 -29.53 -12.47 -22.85
C ILE A 8 -28.22 -12.47 -22.06
N ALA A 9 -28.11 -13.25 -20.98
CA ALA A 9 -26.85 -13.40 -20.23
C ALA A 9 -25.72 -14.00 -21.08
N LEU A 10 -26.03 -14.96 -21.97
CA LEU A 10 -25.06 -15.53 -22.90
C LEU A 10 -24.64 -14.52 -23.99
N ILE A 11 -25.57 -13.72 -24.51
CA ILE A 11 -25.27 -12.68 -25.51
C ILE A 11 -24.45 -11.54 -24.89
N ILE A 12 -24.75 -11.17 -23.64
CA ILE A 12 -23.97 -10.23 -22.85
C ILE A 12 -22.56 -10.80 -22.63
N ALA A 13 -22.43 -12.06 -22.19
CA ALA A 13 -21.11 -12.69 -21.98
C ALA A 13 -20.25 -12.77 -23.27
N VAL A 14 -20.86 -12.98 -24.44
CA VAL A 14 -20.15 -12.99 -25.74
C VAL A 14 -19.84 -11.57 -26.24
N ALA A 15 -20.63 -10.56 -25.86
CA ALA A 15 -20.34 -9.16 -26.17
C ALA A 15 -19.18 -8.58 -25.34
N TYR A 16 -18.88 -9.17 -24.17
CA TYR A 16 -17.73 -8.80 -23.34
C TYR A 16 -16.48 -9.67 -23.58
N SER A 17 -16.55 -10.68 -24.46
CA SER A 17 -15.34 -11.27 -25.02
C SER A 17 -14.95 -10.47 -26.25
N THR A 18 -14.24 -9.36 -26.06
CA THR A 18 -13.67 -8.54 -27.13
C THR A 18 -12.57 -9.32 -27.83
N SER A 19 -12.99 -10.20 -28.74
CA SER A 19 -12.07 -10.84 -29.67
C SER A 19 -11.40 -9.75 -30.50
N CYS A 20 -10.07 -9.78 -30.57
CA CYS A 20 -9.28 -8.77 -31.25
C CYS A 20 -8.46 -9.41 -32.37
N THR A 21 -8.03 -8.59 -33.35
CA THR A 21 -7.08 -8.96 -34.39
C THR A 21 -5.80 -8.10 -34.37
N SER A 22 -5.88 -6.95 -33.71
CA SER A 22 -4.76 -6.05 -33.41
C SER A 22 -5.09 -5.21 -32.17
N ASP A 23 -4.09 -4.57 -31.57
CA ASP A 23 -4.26 -3.75 -30.36
C ASP A 23 -5.26 -2.60 -30.54
N SER A 24 -5.46 -2.09 -31.76
CA SER A 24 -6.47 -1.05 -32.03
C SER A 24 -7.91 -1.52 -31.86
N ASP A 25 -8.14 -2.84 -31.74
CA ASP A 25 -9.44 -3.44 -31.49
C ASP A 25 -9.76 -3.51 -29.98
N CYS A 26 -8.80 -3.17 -29.13
CA CYS A 26 -8.90 -3.22 -27.69
C CYS A 26 -9.09 -1.81 -27.10
N ASP A 27 -9.79 -1.74 -25.97
CA ASP A 27 -9.89 -0.51 -25.19
C ASP A 27 -8.49 -0.10 -24.67
N ASP A 28 -8.34 1.17 -24.29
CA ASP A 28 -7.10 1.66 -23.69
C ASP A 28 -6.69 0.74 -22.53
N ASN A 29 -5.41 0.36 -22.50
CA ASN A 29 -4.82 -0.56 -21.52
C ASN A 29 -5.20 -2.03 -21.72
N PHE A 30 -5.53 -2.42 -22.93
CA PHE A 30 -5.57 -3.81 -23.34
C PHE A 30 -4.80 -4.00 -24.64
N ALA A 31 -4.08 -5.12 -24.78
CA ALA A 31 -3.45 -5.51 -26.04
C ALA A 31 -4.02 -6.82 -26.55
N CYS A 32 -3.96 -6.98 -27.87
CA CYS A 32 -4.49 -8.15 -28.50
C CYS A 32 -3.51 -9.32 -28.40
N LYS A 33 -3.78 -10.25 -27.50
CA LYS A 33 -3.01 -11.48 -27.32
C LYS A 33 -3.92 -12.69 -27.49
N SER A 34 -3.49 -13.64 -28.32
CA SER A 34 -4.25 -14.87 -28.59
C SER A 34 -5.72 -14.63 -29.02
N ASN A 35 -6.00 -13.52 -29.71
CA ASN A 35 -7.35 -13.05 -30.08
C ASN A 35 -8.25 -12.71 -28.88
N GLN A 36 -7.65 -12.28 -27.77
CA GLN A 36 -8.31 -11.73 -26.60
C GLN A 36 -7.62 -10.40 -26.27
N CYS A 37 -8.40 -9.38 -25.92
CA CYS A 37 -7.85 -8.20 -25.28
C CYS A 37 -7.43 -8.59 -23.86
N GLU A 38 -6.12 -8.71 -23.64
CA GLU A 38 -5.50 -8.97 -22.34
C GLU A 38 -5.02 -7.64 -21.75
N ASP A 39 -5.02 -7.51 -20.43
CA ASP A 39 -4.58 -6.29 -19.74
C ASP A 39 -3.17 -5.87 -20.21
N THR A 40 -3.04 -4.59 -20.51
CA THR A 40 -1.77 -3.88 -20.66
C THR A 40 -1.81 -2.61 -19.83
N CYS A 41 -0.70 -1.91 -19.73
CA CYS A 41 -0.67 -0.64 -19.05
C CYS A 41 0.32 0.29 -19.77
N ASP A 42 0.20 1.59 -19.57
CA ASP A 42 1.15 2.55 -20.10
C ASP A 42 2.22 2.85 -19.04
N GLU A 43 3.49 2.58 -19.35
CA GLU A 43 4.61 2.79 -18.42
C GLU A 43 4.75 4.24 -17.94
N LYS A 44 4.37 5.22 -18.75
CA LYS A 44 4.59 6.66 -18.45
C LYS A 44 3.47 7.27 -17.64
N THR A 45 2.23 6.85 -17.91
CA THR A 45 1.05 7.38 -17.22
C THR A 45 0.56 6.44 -16.13
N HIS A 46 1.05 5.20 -16.10
CA HIS A 46 0.54 4.07 -15.31
C HIS A 46 -0.96 3.83 -15.54
N SER A 47 -1.52 4.34 -16.64
CA SER A 47 -2.89 4.04 -17.01
C SER A 47 -3.02 2.55 -17.29
N GLY A 48 -4.16 1.97 -16.91
CA GLY A 48 -4.41 0.54 -17.08
C GLY A 48 -4.27 -0.29 -15.83
N CYS A 49 -3.52 0.24 -14.86
CA CYS A 49 -3.44 -0.37 -13.55
C CYS A 49 -4.60 0.09 -12.67
N ILE A 50 -4.98 -0.77 -11.72
CA ILE A 50 -5.88 -0.40 -10.62
C ILE A 50 -5.20 0.71 -9.80
N GLU A 51 -5.97 1.58 -9.16
CA GLU A 51 -5.44 2.62 -8.27
C GLU A 51 -4.45 2.01 -7.25
N GLY A 52 -3.27 2.62 -7.12
CA GLY A 52 -2.17 2.13 -6.27
C GLY A 52 -1.23 1.11 -6.93
N TYR A 53 -1.43 0.78 -8.22
CA TYR A 53 -0.53 -0.09 -8.98
C TYR A 53 0.17 0.68 -10.10
N TYR A 54 1.37 0.23 -10.45
CA TYR A 54 2.28 0.85 -11.40
C TYR A 54 2.58 -0.10 -12.56
N CYS A 55 2.71 0.48 -13.74
CA CYS A 55 3.04 -0.25 -14.95
C CYS A 55 4.55 -0.39 -15.14
N ASP A 56 5.03 -1.61 -15.40
CA ASP A 56 6.43 -1.85 -15.74
C ASP A 56 6.71 -1.78 -17.26
N SER A 57 7.99 -1.86 -17.61
CA SER A 57 8.44 -1.92 -19.01
C SER A 57 8.00 -3.18 -19.79
N THR A 58 7.42 -4.16 -19.11
CA THR A 58 6.85 -5.39 -19.70
C THR A 58 5.33 -5.35 -19.80
N PHE A 59 4.72 -4.19 -19.49
CA PHE A 59 3.29 -3.90 -19.54
C PHE A 59 2.47 -4.70 -18.53
N PHE A 60 3.06 -5.04 -17.39
CA PHE A 60 2.36 -5.64 -16.26
C PHE A 60 2.23 -4.64 -15.11
N CYS A 61 1.11 -4.72 -14.41
CA CYS A 61 0.82 -3.93 -13.24
C CYS A 61 1.29 -4.63 -11.97
N TYR A 62 2.05 -3.91 -11.15
CA TYR A 62 2.50 -4.38 -9.84
C TYR A 62 2.26 -3.28 -8.80
N GLU A 63 2.29 -3.64 -7.52
CA GLU A 63 2.05 -2.66 -6.46
C GLU A 63 3.22 -1.68 -6.35
N CYS A 64 4.45 -2.15 -6.60
CA CYS A 64 5.63 -1.32 -6.54
C CYS A 64 6.77 -1.87 -7.42
N PHE A 65 7.78 -1.03 -7.65
CA PHE A 65 9.08 -1.41 -8.25
C PHE A 65 10.25 -0.77 -7.51
N GLU A 66 9.96 0.38 -6.91
CA GLU A 66 10.85 1.20 -6.10
C GLU A 66 10.07 1.57 -4.83
N ASP A 67 10.79 1.94 -3.77
CA ASP A 67 10.16 2.25 -2.48
C ASP A 67 9.28 3.50 -2.55
N GLU A 68 9.55 4.41 -3.50
CA GLU A 68 8.74 5.59 -3.76
C GLU A 68 7.31 5.28 -4.28
N HIS A 69 7.09 4.06 -4.78
CA HIS A 69 5.75 3.59 -5.17
C HIS A 69 4.92 3.15 -3.96
N CYS A 70 5.54 2.99 -2.79
CA CYS A 70 4.86 2.55 -1.59
C CYS A 70 4.39 3.71 -0.70
N PRO A 71 3.33 3.52 0.09
CA PRO A 71 2.94 4.45 1.14
C PRO A 71 4.07 4.64 2.17
N GLU A 72 4.00 5.72 2.96
CA GLU A 72 4.94 5.95 4.07
C GLU A 72 5.06 4.71 4.97
N ASN A 73 6.30 4.36 5.34
CA ASN A 73 6.67 3.18 6.14
C ASN A 73 6.55 1.81 5.46
N TYR A 74 6.31 1.77 4.15
CA TYR A 74 6.37 0.55 3.35
C TYR A 74 7.53 0.63 2.35
N ALA A 75 8.13 -0.51 2.05
CA ALA A 75 9.14 -0.64 1.01
C ALA A 75 8.74 -1.71 0.01
N CYS A 76 9.30 -1.61 -1.19
CA CYS A 76 9.02 -2.54 -2.25
C CYS A 76 9.89 -3.79 -2.11
N ASN A 77 9.25 -4.95 -1.92
CA ASN A 77 9.97 -6.20 -1.82
C ASN A 77 10.25 -6.83 -3.20
N ASN A 78 11.01 -7.92 -3.23
CA ASN A 78 11.34 -8.65 -4.48
C ASN A 78 10.14 -9.35 -5.15
N ASN A 79 8.97 -9.37 -4.50
CA ASN A 79 7.73 -9.87 -5.07
C ASN A 79 6.86 -8.75 -5.65
N TYR A 80 7.37 -7.51 -5.67
CA TYR A 80 6.65 -6.31 -6.13
C TYR A 80 5.42 -5.97 -5.29
N GLU A 81 5.50 -6.23 -3.99
CA GLU A 81 4.49 -5.92 -2.98
C GLU A 81 5.03 -4.89 -1.99
N CYS A 82 4.20 -3.92 -1.63
CA CYS A 82 4.53 -2.98 -0.56
C CYS A 82 4.36 -3.68 0.79
N ASN A 83 5.45 -3.87 1.51
CA ASN A 83 5.43 -4.59 2.78
C ASN A 83 6.08 -3.75 3.88
N THR A 84 5.59 -3.92 5.11
CA THR A 84 6.23 -3.42 6.34
C THR A 84 7.49 -4.22 6.68
N SER A 85 7.72 -5.33 5.96
CA SER A 85 8.75 -6.32 6.23
C SER A 85 10.09 -5.88 5.67
N CYS A 86 10.96 -5.40 6.55
CA CYS A 86 12.37 -5.17 6.25
C CYS A 86 13.22 -6.32 6.81
N ILE A 87 14.36 -6.65 6.21
CA ILE A 87 15.25 -7.69 6.73
C ILE A 87 16.39 -7.04 7.50
N LYS A 88 16.38 -7.19 8.83
CA LYS A 88 17.53 -6.79 9.66
C LYS A 88 18.77 -7.58 9.21
N ASP A 89 19.84 -6.85 8.86
CA ASP A 89 21.12 -7.34 8.30
C ASP A 89 21.19 -7.55 6.77
N SER A 90 20.17 -7.14 6.01
CA SER A 90 20.36 -6.99 4.57
C SER A 90 21.13 -5.68 4.28
N ASN A 91 21.95 -5.68 3.22
CA ASN A 91 22.62 -4.45 2.75
C ASN A 91 21.65 -3.51 1.99
N ALA A 92 20.35 -3.80 2.01
CA ALA A 92 19.32 -3.04 1.34
C ALA A 92 18.58 -2.22 2.40
N ASN A 93 18.43 -0.92 2.15
CA ASN A 93 17.62 -0.05 2.99
C ASN A 93 16.14 -0.35 2.67
N GLU A 94 15.59 -1.40 3.25
CA GLU A 94 14.23 -1.92 2.98
C GLU A 94 13.13 -1.15 3.74
N CYS A 95 13.41 0.08 4.16
CA CYS A 95 12.43 0.97 4.76
C CYS A 95 12.48 2.31 4.04
N SER A 96 11.33 2.79 3.58
CA SER A 96 11.24 4.08 2.90
C SER A 96 11.42 5.24 3.87
N GLY A 97 11.97 6.35 3.38
CA GLY A 97 12.10 7.59 4.15
C GLY A 97 13.15 7.54 5.27
N TYR A 98 12.74 7.97 6.47
CA TYR A 98 13.59 8.02 7.68
C TYR A 98 13.40 6.80 8.60
N SER A 99 12.65 5.80 8.14
CA SER A 99 12.25 4.65 8.96
C SER A 99 13.37 3.60 8.98
N VAL A 100 13.45 2.87 10.09
CA VAL A 100 14.51 1.90 10.38
C VAL A 100 13.93 0.51 10.66
N CYS A 101 14.72 -0.51 10.35
CA CYS A 101 14.27 -1.89 10.49
C CYS A 101 14.47 -2.45 11.90
N ASN A 102 13.38 -2.75 12.60
CA ASN A 102 13.46 -3.32 13.93
C ASN A 102 13.78 -4.84 13.91
N ASP A 103 14.04 -5.42 15.10
CA ASP A 103 14.38 -6.84 15.28
C ASP A 103 13.28 -7.82 14.87
N LYS A 104 12.06 -7.34 14.67
CA LYS A 104 10.91 -8.12 14.21
C LYS A 104 10.72 -8.02 12.70
N ASN A 105 11.67 -7.43 11.99
CA ASN A 105 11.56 -7.16 10.56
C ASN A 105 10.40 -6.22 10.25
N GLU A 106 10.17 -5.20 11.08
CA GLU A 106 9.15 -4.18 10.84
C GLU A 106 9.83 -2.82 10.63
N CYS A 107 9.41 -2.08 9.60
CA CYS A 107 9.80 -0.68 9.45
C CYS A 107 9.10 0.16 10.50
N VAL A 108 9.90 0.84 11.32
CA VAL A 108 9.44 1.72 12.39
C VAL A 108 10.15 3.06 12.29
N ASP A 109 9.62 4.11 12.92
CA ASP A 109 10.22 5.44 12.81
C ASP A 109 11.62 5.50 13.46
N CYS A 110 11.86 4.69 14.50
CA CYS A 110 13.12 4.69 15.25
C CYS A 110 13.38 3.41 16.05
N ILE A 111 14.65 3.09 16.27
CA ILE A 111 15.17 2.12 17.24
C ILE A 111 15.77 2.87 18.43
N ASP A 112 16.42 4.00 18.18
CA ASP A 112 16.93 4.90 19.19
C ASP A 112 16.80 6.39 18.79
N ASP A 113 17.18 7.30 19.70
CA ASP A 113 17.03 8.74 19.52
C ASP A 113 17.82 9.30 18.31
N TYR A 114 18.83 8.58 17.79
CA TYR A 114 19.60 9.04 16.64
C TYR A 114 18.86 8.87 15.31
N ASP A 115 17.87 7.98 15.26
CA ASP A 115 17.03 7.78 14.06
C ASP A 115 16.06 8.95 13.86
N CYS A 116 15.72 9.65 14.95
CA CYS A 116 14.76 10.74 14.95
C CYS A 116 15.35 12.07 14.48
N GLN A 117 14.63 12.77 13.59
CA GLN A 117 15.02 14.09 13.10
C GLN A 117 14.67 15.21 14.10
N GLY A 118 15.58 16.17 14.27
CA GLY A 118 15.34 17.36 15.07
C GLY A 118 15.50 17.13 16.57
N SER A 119 14.47 17.46 17.36
CA SER A 119 14.48 17.34 18.83
C SER A 119 13.50 16.31 19.36
N THR A 120 13.00 15.42 18.50
CA THR A 120 12.15 14.30 18.90
C THR A 120 12.98 13.19 19.52
N ILE A 121 12.33 12.35 20.32
CA ILE A 121 12.93 11.18 20.98
C ILE A 121 12.24 9.92 20.51
N CYS A 122 12.97 8.81 20.50
CA CYS A 122 12.41 7.53 20.15
C CYS A 122 11.62 6.97 21.33
N LYS A 123 10.31 6.80 21.15
CA LYS A 123 9.45 6.21 22.16
C LYS A 123 8.47 5.24 21.52
N ASP A 124 8.45 4.01 22.03
CA ASP A 124 7.57 2.95 21.54
C ASP A 124 7.67 2.75 20.01
N GLN A 125 8.89 2.93 19.46
CA GLN A 125 9.20 2.84 18.03
C GLN A 125 8.62 3.97 17.15
N GLU A 126 8.18 5.08 17.77
CA GLU A 126 7.72 6.31 17.13
C GLU A 126 8.59 7.51 17.55
N CYS A 127 8.86 8.44 16.61
CA CYS A 127 9.57 9.67 16.92
C CYS A 127 8.61 10.74 17.46
N VAL A 128 8.68 11.00 18.77
CA VAL A 128 7.73 11.90 19.45
C VAL A 128 8.42 13.12 20.07
N GLU A 129 7.69 14.24 20.21
CA GLU A 129 8.24 15.39 20.93
C GLU A 129 8.45 15.06 22.43
N PRO A 130 9.59 15.44 23.03
CA PRO A 130 9.85 15.22 24.45
C PRO A 130 8.82 16.01 25.28
N GLY A 131 7.88 15.28 25.90
CA GLY A 131 6.78 15.86 26.69
C GLY A 131 5.38 15.59 26.15
N SER A 132 5.24 14.97 24.98
CA SER A 132 3.95 14.55 24.37
C SER A 132 3.35 13.28 24.99
N GLY A 133 3.93 12.78 26.09
CA GLY A 133 3.40 11.67 26.85
C GLY A 133 1.96 11.97 27.29
N SER A 134 1.01 11.26 26.67
CA SER A 134 -0.38 11.09 27.07
C SER A 134 -0.72 11.83 28.36
N ILE A 135 -1.33 13.00 28.20
CA ILE A 135 -2.23 13.52 29.22
C ILE A 135 -3.31 12.45 29.43
N LEU A 136 -3.04 11.49 30.32
CA LEU A 136 -4.07 10.83 31.09
C LEU A 136 -4.89 11.98 31.65
N ASN A 137 -6.00 12.20 30.96
CA ASN A 137 -6.95 13.28 31.12
C ASN A 137 -6.95 13.72 32.58
N ALA A 138 -6.45 14.92 32.88
CA ALA A 138 -6.45 15.45 34.26
C ALA A 138 -7.86 15.42 34.88
N SER A 139 -8.89 15.30 34.04
CA SER A 139 -10.28 14.99 34.37
C SER A 139 -10.48 13.67 35.14
N PHE A 140 -9.74 12.59 34.86
CA PHE A 140 -9.92 11.29 35.54
C PHE A 140 -9.35 11.26 36.97
N ILE A 141 -8.25 11.98 37.23
CA ILE A 141 -7.66 12.07 38.58
C ILE A 141 -8.58 12.86 39.52
N LEU A 142 -9.25 13.91 39.01
CA LEU A 142 -10.24 14.66 39.78
C LEU A 142 -11.48 13.82 40.12
N ILE A 143 -11.91 12.92 39.22
CA ILE A 143 -13.08 12.05 39.45
C ILE A 143 -12.80 11.04 40.57
N ILE A 144 -11.61 10.42 40.61
CA ILE A 144 -11.24 9.47 41.67
C ILE A 144 -11.12 10.19 43.02
N GLY A 145 -10.57 11.41 43.04
CA GLY A 145 -10.51 12.24 44.25
C GLY A 145 -11.90 12.62 44.79
N PHE A 146 -12.87 12.90 43.91
CA PHE A 146 -14.24 13.22 44.32
C PHE A 146 -15.01 12.00 44.86
N ILE A 147 -14.83 10.82 44.26
CA ILE A 147 -15.47 9.59 44.73
C ILE A 147 -14.92 9.18 46.11
N ALA A 148 -13.62 9.36 46.36
CA ALA A 148 -13.01 9.10 47.66
C ALA A 148 -13.40 10.12 48.76
N TYR A 149 -13.87 11.32 48.39
CA TYR A 149 -14.39 12.31 49.34
C TYR A 149 -15.87 12.09 49.69
N LEU A 150 -16.61 11.34 48.86
CA LEU A 150 -18.05 11.07 49.00
C LEU A 150 -18.38 9.70 49.62
N LEU A 151 -17.37 8.84 49.87
CA LEU A 151 -17.47 7.59 50.62
C LEU A 151 -16.90 7.76 52.03
#